data_AF-A0AA43M660-F1
#
_entry.id   AF-A0AA43M660-F1
#
_cell.length_a   1.000
_cell.length_b   1.000
_cell.length_c   1.000
_cell.angle_alpha   90.00
_cell.angle_beta   90.00
_cell.angle_gamma   90.00
#
_symmetry.space_group_name_H-M   'P 1'
#
loop_
_entity.id
_entity.type
_entity.pdbx_description
1 polymer ?
#
loop_
_entity_poly.entity_id
_entity_poly.type
_entity_poly.pdbx_seq_one_letter_code
_entity_poly.pdbx_strand_id
1 'polypeptide(L)'
;MHLSILKAFNPDFLVEMLETAHDFEQWGKLLYTADILHSFAQRIYEERLYYKAMGMTIPLVKMQHPLVYYFGFSQQMRGVACQHLGDYEQARDSIYRYAELGWLEDLGTDGKEIAREFRHLAKVNLYAVEILSGKIELLANYARFLQTYPKGLLDGLIVIMQTALCYGVNVDEQLSCLNDGIHEIKSDGDKTGESKYRMFCNLLDLYKVQKT
;
A
#
# COMPACT_ATOMS: atom_id res chain seq x y z
N MET A 1 -20.65 16.60 -1.98
CA MET A 1 -21.71 15.56 -1.95
C MET A 1 -22.70 15.89 -0.84
N HIS A 2 -24.01 15.77 -1.06
CA HIS A 2 -25.04 16.16 -0.09
C HIS A 2 -25.24 15.08 1.00
N LEU A 3 -25.61 15.46 2.23
CA LEU A 3 -25.72 14.56 3.41
C LEU A 3 -26.65 13.35 3.19
N SER A 4 -27.70 13.53 2.40
CA SER A 4 -28.61 12.45 2.01
C SER A 4 -27.94 11.37 1.14
N ILE A 5 -26.96 11.77 0.32
CA ILE A 5 -26.21 10.86 -0.55
C ILE A 5 -25.20 10.06 0.27
N LEU A 6 -24.50 10.71 1.22
CA LEU A 6 -23.55 10.04 2.13
C LEU A 6 -24.21 8.97 3.00
N LYS A 7 -25.46 9.19 3.43
CA LYS A 7 -26.22 8.21 4.23
C LYS A 7 -26.71 7.01 3.43
N ALA A 8 -26.91 7.17 2.12
CA ALA A 8 -27.35 6.11 1.23
C ALA A 8 -26.18 5.34 0.58
N PHE A 9 -25.00 5.95 0.55
CA PHE A 9 -23.81 5.38 -0.07
C PHE A 9 -23.03 4.51 0.92
N ASN A 10 -22.73 3.27 0.52
CA ASN A 10 -21.89 2.36 1.28
C ASN A 10 -20.43 2.47 0.81
N PRO A 11 -19.48 3.00 1.62
CA PRO A 11 -18.08 3.14 1.20
C PRO A 11 -17.37 1.81 1.01
N ASP A 12 -17.90 0.71 1.55
CA ASP A 12 -17.30 -0.62 1.37
C ASP A 12 -17.32 -1.08 -0.10
N PHE A 13 -18.25 -0.58 -0.92
CA PHE A 13 -18.21 -0.80 -2.37
C PHE A 13 -16.96 -0.19 -3.04
N LEU A 14 -16.47 0.96 -2.53
CA LEU A 14 -15.22 1.54 -3.03
C LEU A 14 -14.01 0.72 -2.60
N VAL A 15 -14.06 0.08 -1.43
CA VAL A 15 -13.01 -0.82 -0.96
C VAL A 15 -12.91 -2.02 -1.91
N GLU A 16 -14.04 -2.68 -2.20
CA GLU A 16 -14.09 -3.79 -3.17
C GLU A 16 -13.60 -3.38 -4.57
N MET A 17 -13.97 -2.17 -5.02
CA MET A 17 -13.50 -1.63 -6.30
C MET A 17 -11.98 -1.39 -6.31
N LEU A 18 -11.41 -0.93 -5.20
CA LEU A 18 -9.97 -0.73 -5.05
C LEU A 18 -9.23 -2.06 -5.09
N GLU A 19 -9.67 -3.04 -4.31
CA GLU A 19 -9.10 -4.39 -4.30
C GLU A 19 -9.15 -5.01 -5.69
N THR A 20 -10.30 -4.95 -6.36
CA THR A 20 -10.45 -5.42 -7.74
C THR A 20 -9.52 -4.68 -8.70
N ALA A 21 -9.43 -3.35 -8.61
CA ALA A 21 -8.56 -2.58 -9.49
C ALA A 21 -7.08 -2.91 -9.25
N HIS A 22 -6.70 -3.16 -8.01
CA HIS A 22 -5.35 -3.58 -7.64
C HIS A 22 -5.01 -4.97 -8.21
N ASP A 23 -5.91 -5.94 -8.04
CA ASP A 23 -5.69 -7.33 -8.48
C ASP A 23 -5.59 -7.46 -10.00
N PHE A 24 -6.28 -6.59 -10.74
CA PHE A 24 -6.21 -6.50 -12.20
C PHE A 24 -5.25 -5.42 -12.71
N GLU A 25 -4.40 -4.86 -11.85
CA GLU A 25 -3.36 -3.87 -12.22
C GLU A 25 -3.92 -2.63 -12.95
N GLN A 26 -5.15 -2.23 -12.66
CA GLN A 26 -5.83 -1.09 -13.27
C GLN A 26 -5.44 0.21 -12.55
N TRP A 27 -4.17 0.60 -12.61
CA TRP A 27 -3.58 1.67 -11.80
C TRP A 27 -4.32 3.02 -11.90
N GLY A 28 -4.77 3.39 -13.10
CA GLY A 28 -5.57 4.61 -13.29
C GLY A 28 -6.93 4.56 -12.57
N LYS A 29 -7.60 3.39 -12.58
CA LYS A 29 -8.86 3.18 -11.84
C LYS A 29 -8.63 3.10 -10.35
N LEU A 30 -7.53 2.47 -9.92
CA LEU A 30 -7.10 2.40 -8.53
C LEU A 30 -6.90 3.81 -7.96
N LEU A 31 -6.14 4.65 -8.67
CA LEU A 31 -5.91 6.05 -8.33
C LEU A 31 -7.21 6.84 -8.21
N TYR A 32 -8.06 6.78 -9.24
CA TYR A 32 -9.34 7.49 -9.25
C TYR A 32 -10.28 7.06 -8.12
N THR A 33 -10.38 5.75 -7.87
CA THR A 33 -11.27 5.21 -6.82
C THR A 33 -10.72 5.56 -5.43
N ALA A 34 -9.40 5.62 -5.27
CA ALA A 34 -8.75 6.00 -4.02
C ALA A 34 -9.07 7.46 -3.66
N ASP A 35 -9.04 8.37 -4.63
CA ASP A 35 -9.39 9.78 -4.43
C ASP A 35 -10.88 9.95 -4.03
N ILE A 36 -11.77 9.13 -4.59
CA ILE A 36 -13.20 9.12 -4.18
C ILE A 36 -13.34 8.63 -2.75
N LEU A 37 -12.69 7.52 -2.38
CA LEU A 37 -12.77 6.98 -1.03
C LEU A 37 -12.19 7.95 -0.01
N HIS A 38 -11.08 8.62 -0.34
CA HIS A 38 -10.50 9.65 0.50
C HIS A 38 -11.46 10.83 0.69
N SER A 39 -12.05 11.34 -0.39
CA SER A 39 -13.03 12.43 -0.35
C SER A 39 -14.25 12.08 0.50
N PHE A 40 -14.73 10.83 0.40
CA PHE A 40 -15.79 10.31 1.25
C PHE A 40 -15.38 10.34 2.73
N ALA A 41 -14.23 9.75 3.08
CA ALA A 41 -13.75 9.68 4.46
C ALA A 41 -13.53 11.08 5.06
N GLN A 42 -12.90 11.98 4.30
CA GLN A 42 -12.70 13.37 4.67
C GLN A 42 -14.03 14.06 4.97
N ARG A 43 -15.02 13.91 4.10
CA ARG A 43 -16.32 14.55 4.28
C ARG A 43 -17.04 14.07 5.54
N ILE A 44 -16.99 12.75 5.83
CA ILE A 44 -17.54 12.20 7.06
C ILE A 44 -16.82 12.76 8.29
N TYR A 45 -15.50 12.89 8.25
CA TYR A 45 -14.73 13.45 9.36
C TYR A 45 -15.07 14.91 9.62
N GLU A 46 -15.09 15.75 8.59
CA GLU A 46 -15.45 17.17 8.70
C GLU A 46 -16.85 17.36 9.27
N GLU A 47 -17.81 16.53 8.84
CA GLU A 47 -19.17 16.57 9.38
C GLU A 47 -19.18 16.17 10.86
N ARG A 48 -18.48 15.09 11.26
CA ARG A 48 -18.37 14.70 12.68
C ARG A 48 -17.84 15.85 13.54
N LEU A 49 -16.79 16.54 13.09
CA LEU A 49 -16.24 17.70 13.78
C LEU A 49 -17.25 18.85 13.89
N TYR A 50 -17.97 19.15 12.81
CA TYR A 50 -19.01 20.19 12.81
C TYR A 50 -20.13 19.87 13.82
N TYR A 51 -20.68 18.66 13.80
CA TYR A 51 -21.74 18.26 14.73
C TYR A 51 -21.26 18.29 16.19
N LYS A 52 -20.02 17.83 16.46
CA LYS A 52 -19.40 17.89 17.78
C LYS A 52 -19.23 19.32 18.27
N ALA A 53 -18.76 20.23 17.42
CA ALA A 53 -18.61 21.65 17.74
C ALA A 53 -19.96 22.34 18.04
N MET A 54 -21.03 21.91 17.36
CA MET A 54 -22.39 22.42 17.58
C MET A 54 -23.13 21.75 18.74
N GLY A 55 -22.51 20.79 19.46
CA GLY A 55 -23.16 20.03 20.52
C GLY A 55 -24.34 19.17 20.03
N MET A 56 -24.35 18.84 18.73
CA MET A 56 -25.41 18.07 18.08
C MET A 56 -25.05 16.59 18.03
N THR A 57 -26.08 15.73 17.99
CA THR A 57 -25.89 14.29 17.79
C THR A 57 -25.25 14.03 16.43
N ILE A 58 -24.10 13.34 16.45
CA ILE A 58 -23.39 12.92 15.25
C ILE A 58 -24.25 11.91 14.47
N PRO A 59 -24.54 12.15 13.17
CA PRO A 59 -25.28 11.19 12.37
C PRO A 59 -24.54 9.86 12.21
N LEU A 60 -25.25 8.74 12.38
CA LEU A 60 -24.70 7.43 12.07
C LEU A 60 -24.61 7.25 10.55
N VAL A 61 -23.44 6.82 10.08
CA VAL A 61 -23.18 6.43 8.69
C VAL A 61 -22.88 4.95 8.70
N LYS A 62 -23.56 4.18 7.85
CA LYS A 62 -23.35 2.74 7.75
C LYS A 62 -22.00 2.49 7.08
N MET A 63 -21.09 1.88 7.83
CA MET A 63 -19.73 1.54 7.41
C MET A 63 -19.35 0.23 8.08
N GLN A 64 -18.71 -0.69 7.36
CA GLN A 64 -18.21 -1.93 7.96
C GLN A 64 -16.91 -1.74 8.74
N HIS A 65 -16.15 -0.69 8.43
CA HIS A 65 -14.88 -0.39 9.09
C HIS A 65 -14.91 0.96 9.84
N PRO A 66 -14.04 1.15 10.83
CA PRO A 66 -13.81 2.46 11.44
C PRO A 66 -13.33 3.49 10.40
N LEU A 67 -13.64 4.78 10.61
CA LEU A 67 -13.31 5.85 9.65
C LEU A 67 -11.81 5.91 9.27
N VAL A 68 -10.94 5.63 10.25
CA VAL A 68 -9.48 5.56 10.04
C VAL A 68 -9.06 4.55 8.99
N TYR A 69 -9.80 3.45 8.85
CA TYR A 69 -9.52 2.44 7.83
C TYR A 69 -9.65 3.04 6.43
N TYR A 70 -10.74 3.74 6.15
CA TYR A 70 -10.95 4.34 4.82
C TYR A 70 -9.93 5.44 4.51
N PHE A 71 -9.48 6.20 5.51
CA PHE A 71 -8.36 7.15 5.34
C PHE A 71 -7.06 6.43 5.00
N GLY A 72 -6.68 5.43 5.78
CA GLY A 72 -5.44 4.68 5.55
C GLY A 72 -5.48 3.94 4.21
N PHE A 73 -6.56 3.24 3.91
CA PHE A 73 -6.70 2.41 2.72
C PHE A 73 -6.74 3.23 1.44
N SER A 74 -7.46 4.36 1.42
CA SER A 74 -7.46 5.27 0.26
C SER A 74 -6.05 5.78 -0.05
N GLN A 75 -5.31 6.25 0.97
CA GLN A 75 -3.97 6.77 0.77
C GLN A 75 -2.95 5.66 0.44
N GLN A 76 -3.10 4.47 1.01
CA GLN A 76 -2.29 3.30 0.63
C GLN A 76 -2.48 2.95 -0.85
N MET A 77 -3.72 2.81 -1.31
CA MET A 77 -4.01 2.45 -2.70
C MET A 77 -3.58 3.55 -3.68
N ARG A 78 -3.74 4.82 -3.32
CA ARG A 78 -3.19 5.96 -4.07
C ARG A 78 -1.67 5.84 -4.20
N GLY A 79 -0.98 5.57 -3.09
CA GLY A 79 0.48 5.41 -3.07
C GLY A 79 0.95 4.26 -3.96
N VAL A 80 0.28 3.11 -3.90
CA VAL A 80 0.55 1.95 -4.77
C VAL A 80 0.36 2.32 -6.24
N ALA A 81 -0.76 2.96 -6.60
CA ALA A 81 -1.02 3.39 -7.97
C ALA A 81 0.08 4.34 -8.50
N CYS A 82 0.44 5.37 -7.72
CA CYS A 82 1.50 6.30 -8.07
C CYS A 82 2.86 5.61 -8.24
N GLN A 83 3.22 4.66 -7.37
CA GLN A 83 4.44 3.87 -7.50
C GLN A 83 4.49 3.11 -8.83
N HIS A 84 3.40 2.41 -9.18
CA HIS A 84 3.33 1.65 -10.43
C HIS A 84 3.32 2.54 -11.68
N LEU A 85 2.83 3.76 -11.57
CA LEU A 85 2.87 4.78 -12.63
C LEU A 85 4.22 5.52 -12.71
N GLY A 86 5.18 5.20 -11.83
CA GLY A 86 6.49 5.86 -11.77
C GLY A 86 6.49 7.25 -11.13
N ASP A 87 5.35 7.69 -10.58
CA ASP A 87 5.24 8.95 -9.85
C ASP A 87 5.62 8.76 -8.37
N TYR A 88 6.91 8.59 -8.14
CA TYR A 88 7.45 8.32 -6.81
C TYR A 88 7.26 9.48 -5.83
N GLU A 89 7.07 10.71 -6.32
CA GLU A 89 6.78 11.86 -5.46
C GLU A 89 5.38 11.76 -4.85
N GLN A 90 4.38 11.55 -5.70
CA GLN A 90 3.01 11.40 -5.24
C GLN A 90 2.81 10.11 -4.43
N ALA A 91 3.58 9.07 -4.73
CA ALA A 91 3.62 7.86 -3.91
C ALA A 91 4.11 8.18 -2.48
N ARG A 92 5.22 8.92 -2.34
CA ARG A 92 5.75 9.37 -1.03
C ARG A 92 4.74 10.22 -0.27
N ASP A 93 4.13 11.22 -0.92
CA ASP A 93 3.12 12.07 -0.29
C ASP A 93 1.95 11.25 0.26
N SER A 94 1.45 10.29 -0.53
CA SER A 94 0.39 9.38 -0.10
C SER A 94 0.81 8.54 1.11
N ILE A 95 2.04 8.00 1.09
CA ILE A 95 2.59 7.20 2.19
C ILE A 95 2.66 7.99 3.49
N TYR A 96 3.12 9.24 3.45
CA TYR A 96 3.16 10.08 4.64
C TYR A 96 1.77 10.38 5.21
N ARG A 97 0.73 10.48 4.35
CA ARG A 97 -0.65 10.73 4.80
C ARG A 97 -1.26 9.58 5.60
N TYR A 98 -0.83 8.34 5.39
CA TYR A 98 -1.29 7.19 6.19
C TYR A 98 -0.28 6.66 7.20
N ALA A 99 0.97 7.14 7.18
CA ALA A 99 2.00 6.79 8.16
C ALA A 99 1.63 7.22 9.59
N GLU A 100 0.90 8.32 9.72
CA GLU A 100 0.41 8.82 11.00
C GLU A 100 -1.07 9.20 10.91
N LEU A 101 -1.93 8.30 11.39
CA LEU A 101 -3.38 8.51 11.45
C LEU A 101 -3.86 8.90 12.87
N GLY A 102 -2.94 9.12 13.81
CA GLY A 102 -3.25 9.48 15.20
C GLY A 102 -3.87 10.85 15.39
N TRP A 103 -3.93 11.68 14.34
CA TRP A 103 -4.63 12.97 14.36
C TRP A 103 -6.16 12.82 14.33
N LEU A 104 -6.68 11.66 13.94
CA LEU A 104 -8.12 11.40 13.96
C LEU A 104 -8.62 11.31 15.41
N GLU A 105 -9.69 12.06 15.69
CA GLU A 105 -10.35 12.00 17.00
C GLU A 105 -11.15 10.71 17.15
N ASP A 106 -11.35 10.29 18.40
CA ASP A 106 -12.28 9.22 18.77
C ASP A 106 -11.98 7.85 18.11
N LEU A 107 -10.70 7.54 17.86
CA LEU A 107 -10.24 6.29 17.25
C LEU A 107 -10.64 5.00 18.00
N GLY A 108 -10.91 5.07 19.30
CA GLY A 108 -11.12 3.87 20.13
C GLY A 108 -9.89 2.96 20.18
N THR A 109 -10.06 1.70 20.59
CA THR A 109 -9.01 0.68 20.58
C THR A 109 -8.73 0.17 19.18
N ASP A 110 -9.80 -0.18 18.46
CA ASP A 110 -9.73 -0.84 17.15
C ASP A 110 -9.14 0.12 16.11
N GLY A 111 -9.52 1.39 16.14
CA GLY A 111 -8.94 2.39 15.25
C GLY A 111 -7.47 2.69 15.53
N LYS A 112 -7.02 2.57 16.80
CA LYS A 112 -5.59 2.69 17.14
C LYS A 112 -4.79 1.50 16.64
N GLU A 113 -5.36 0.31 16.65
CA GLU A 113 -4.73 -0.88 16.08
C GLU A 113 -4.57 -0.73 14.56
N ILE A 114 -5.65 -0.37 13.86
CA ILE A 114 -5.63 -0.10 12.42
C ILE A 114 -4.59 0.98 12.07
N ALA A 115 -4.51 2.08 12.84
CA ALA A 115 -3.50 3.11 12.62
C ALA A 115 -2.05 2.59 12.77
N ARG A 116 -1.81 1.64 13.70
CA ARG A 116 -0.49 1.01 13.85
C ARG A 116 -0.17 0.08 12.67
N GLU A 117 -1.16 -0.65 12.16
CA GLU A 117 -1.00 -1.49 10.97
C GLU A 117 -0.63 -0.63 9.76
N PHE A 118 -1.36 0.46 9.51
CA PHE A 118 -1.03 1.41 8.45
C PHE A 118 0.34 2.03 8.61
N ARG A 119 0.77 2.38 9.84
CA ARG A 119 2.13 2.85 10.10
C ARG A 119 3.19 1.81 9.73
N HIS A 120 2.93 0.53 10.02
CA HIS A 120 3.82 -0.55 9.59
C HIS A 120 3.88 -0.66 8.07
N LEU A 121 2.72 -0.68 7.39
CA LEU A 121 2.63 -0.71 5.93
C LEU A 121 3.29 0.51 5.27
N ALA A 122 3.21 1.69 5.90
CA ALA A 122 3.86 2.90 5.43
C ALA A 122 5.38 2.74 5.39
N LYS A 123 5.95 2.11 6.43
CA LYS A 123 7.38 1.80 6.46
C LYS A 123 7.80 0.86 5.33
N VAL A 124 7.02 -0.20 5.08
CA VAL A 124 7.29 -1.16 3.98
C VAL A 124 7.25 -0.46 2.62
N ASN A 125 6.17 0.27 2.36
CA ASN A 125 5.96 0.92 1.07
C ASN A 125 6.95 2.07 0.85
N LEU A 126 7.36 2.79 1.90
CA LEU A 126 8.37 3.83 1.77
C LEU A 126 9.72 3.25 1.35
N TYR A 127 10.14 2.11 1.91
CA TYR A 127 11.36 1.44 1.42
C TYR A 127 11.29 1.15 -0.08
N ALA A 128 10.17 0.58 -0.53
CA ALA A 128 9.97 0.24 -1.93
C ALA A 128 10.05 1.47 -2.83
N VAL A 129 9.30 2.54 -2.52
CA VAL A 129 9.28 3.77 -3.30
C VAL A 129 10.65 4.44 -3.35
N GLU A 130 11.35 4.53 -2.21
CA GLU A 130 12.66 5.18 -2.15
C GLU A 130 13.70 4.44 -3.01
N ILE A 131 13.72 3.11 -2.94
CA ILE A 131 14.62 2.28 -3.74
C ILE A 131 14.30 2.38 -5.23
N LEU A 132 13.02 2.25 -5.61
CA LEU A 132 12.58 2.39 -7.01
C LEU A 132 12.86 3.79 -7.57
N SER A 133 12.89 4.81 -6.71
CA SER A 133 13.25 6.18 -7.11
C SER A 133 14.77 6.42 -7.26
N GLY A 134 15.60 5.41 -6.97
CA GLY A 134 17.04 5.44 -7.22
C GLY A 134 17.92 5.49 -5.97
N LYS A 135 17.35 5.38 -4.77
CA LYS A 135 18.13 5.27 -3.52
C LYS A 135 18.64 3.84 -3.30
N ILE A 136 19.48 3.39 -4.22
CA ILE A 136 20.03 2.02 -4.28
C ILE A 136 20.82 1.65 -3.02
N GLU A 137 21.35 2.63 -2.27
CA GLU A 137 22.03 2.42 -1.00
C GLU A 137 21.13 1.78 0.07
N LEU A 138 19.80 1.83 -0.10
CA LEU A 138 18.84 1.23 0.81
C LEU A 138 18.63 -0.27 0.56
N LEU A 139 19.10 -0.84 -0.56
CA LEU A 139 18.87 -2.24 -0.95
C LEU A 139 19.31 -3.25 0.14
N ALA A 140 20.48 -3.04 0.75
CA ALA A 140 20.96 -3.93 1.81
C ALA A 140 20.10 -3.87 3.08
N ASN A 141 19.64 -2.67 3.46
CA ASN A 141 18.73 -2.50 4.61
C ASN A 141 17.36 -3.09 4.31
N TYR A 142 16.90 -2.97 3.06
CA TYR A 142 15.62 -3.51 2.63
C TYR A 142 15.61 -5.04 2.59
N ALA A 143 16.66 -5.68 2.06
CA ALA A 143 16.80 -7.13 2.11
C ALA A 143 16.78 -7.66 3.56
N ARG A 144 17.51 -7.01 4.47
CA ARG A 144 17.46 -7.35 5.91
C ARG A 144 16.08 -7.14 6.52
N PHE A 145 15.36 -6.10 6.10
CA PHE A 145 13.99 -5.87 6.57
C PHE A 145 13.03 -6.97 6.10
N LEU A 146 13.13 -7.40 4.83
CA LEU A 146 12.28 -8.46 4.26
C LEU A 146 12.45 -9.81 4.96
N GLN A 147 13.65 -10.12 5.49
CA GLN A 147 13.88 -11.31 6.32
C GLN A 147 12.98 -11.34 7.57
N THR A 148 12.58 -10.17 8.07
CA THR A 148 11.70 -10.04 9.24
C THR A 148 10.22 -9.90 8.87
N TYR A 149 9.90 -9.85 7.58
CA TYR A 149 8.55 -9.62 7.07
C TYR A 149 8.21 -10.57 5.90
N PRO A 150 7.99 -11.87 6.17
CA PRO A 150 7.74 -12.88 5.13
C PRO A 150 6.55 -12.55 4.21
N LYS A 151 5.52 -11.89 4.76
CA LYS A 151 4.32 -11.49 3.99
C LYS A 151 4.63 -10.54 2.83
N GLY A 152 5.70 -9.75 2.92
CA GLY A 152 6.10 -8.80 1.88
C GLY A 152 7.28 -9.28 1.03
N LEU A 153 7.75 -10.52 1.23
CA LEU A 153 8.97 -11.00 0.59
C LEU A 153 8.88 -10.94 -0.93
N LEU A 154 7.78 -11.42 -1.51
CA LEU A 154 7.63 -11.51 -2.96
C LEU A 154 7.55 -10.14 -3.63
N ASP A 155 6.79 -9.20 -3.05
CA ASP A 155 6.76 -7.81 -3.51
C ASP A 155 8.13 -7.14 -3.37
N GLY A 156 8.84 -7.43 -2.28
CA GLY A 156 10.19 -6.94 -2.06
C GLY A 156 11.22 -7.46 -3.05
N LEU A 157 11.13 -8.73 -3.44
CA LEU A 157 11.97 -9.31 -4.49
C LEU A 157 11.72 -8.64 -5.84
N ILE A 158 10.46 -8.38 -6.20
CA ILE A 158 10.12 -7.64 -7.43
C ILE A 158 10.76 -6.25 -7.43
N VAL A 159 10.68 -5.52 -6.31
CA VAL A 159 11.33 -4.20 -6.17
C VAL A 159 12.83 -4.29 -6.36
N ILE A 160 13.50 -5.27 -5.73
CA ILE A 160 14.96 -5.48 -5.87
C ILE A 160 15.31 -5.73 -7.34
N MET A 161 14.57 -6.61 -8.02
CA MET A 161 14.84 -6.96 -9.41
C MET A 161 14.58 -5.78 -10.37
N GLN A 162 13.47 -5.06 -10.20
CA GLN A 162 13.17 -3.87 -10.99
C GLN A 162 14.27 -2.81 -10.83
N THR A 163 14.76 -2.61 -9.61
CA THR A 163 15.84 -1.67 -9.31
C THR A 163 17.15 -2.10 -9.96
N ALA A 164 17.49 -3.39 -9.86
CA ALA A 164 18.68 -3.96 -10.50
C ALA A 164 18.69 -3.72 -12.01
N LEU A 165 17.56 -3.99 -12.67
CA LEU A 165 17.40 -3.81 -14.12
C LEU A 165 17.41 -2.32 -14.51
N CYS A 166 16.72 -1.47 -13.76
CA CYS A 166 16.60 -0.04 -14.07
C CYS A 166 17.92 0.71 -13.92
N TYR A 167 18.67 0.42 -12.86
CA TYR A 167 19.92 1.12 -12.52
C TYR A 167 21.18 0.36 -12.90
N GLY A 168 21.07 -0.86 -13.43
CA GLY A 168 22.21 -1.71 -13.80
C GLY A 168 23.08 -2.12 -12.61
N VAL A 169 22.48 -2.32 -11.43
CA VAL A 169 23.20 -2.63 -10.19
C VAL A 169 23.18 -4.14 -9.89
N ASN A 170 24.29 -4.65 -9.35
CA ASN A 170 24.36 -6.05 -8.90
C ASN A 170 23.62 -6.20 -7.56
N VAL A 171 22.69 -7.16 -7.50
CA VAL A 171 21.89 -7.47 -6.31
C VAL A 171 22.05 -8.91 -5.81
N ASP A 172 23.13 -9.60 -6.21
CA ASP A 172 23.36 -11.00 -5.88
C ASP A 172 23.43 -11.23 -4.36
N GLU A 173 24.02 -10.29 -3.62
CA GLU A 173 24.12 -10.36 -2.16
C GLU A 173 22.73 -10.30 -1.52
N GLN A 174 21.89 -9.38 -1.97
CA GLN A 174 20.51 -9.23 -1.49
C GLN A 174 19.69 -10.48 -1.80
N LEU A 175 19.83 -11.06 -3.00
CA LEU A 175 19.17 -12.32 -3.36
C LEU A 175 19.67 -13.49 -2.49
N SER A 176 20.98 -13.56 -2.24
CA SER A 176 21.55 -14.57 -1.36
C SER A 176 21.03 -14.46 0.08
N CYS A 177 20.86 -13.24 0.61
CA CYS A 177 20.29 -13.02 1.93
C CYS A 177 18.82 -13.47 2.04
N LEU A 178 18.11 -13.54 0.92
CA LEU A 178 16.67 -13.88 0.86
C LEU A 178 16.41 -15.31 0.37
N ASN A 179 17.46 -16.11 0.15
CA ASN A 179 17.36 -17.40 -0.51
C ASN A 179 16.44 -18.39 0.23
N ASP A 180 16.49 -18.42 1.56
CA ASP A 180 15.64 -19.31 2.37
C ASP A 180 14.15 -19.02 2.13
N GLY A 181 13.76 -17.75 2.15
CA GLY A 181 12.38 -17.35 1.86
C GLY A 181 11.95 -17.59 0.41
N ILE A 182 12.87 -17.47 -0.56
CA ILE A 182 12.61 -17.84 -1.96
C ILE A 182 12.30 -19.34 -2.08
N HIS A 183 13.04 -20.18 -1.34
CA HIS A 183 12.80 -21.62 -1.31
C HIS A 183 11.45 -21.98 -0.68
N GLU A 184 11.07 -21.31 0.41
CA GLU A 184 9.76 -21.50 1.06
C GLU A 184 8.61 -21.17 0.09
N ILE A 185 8.65 -20.02 -0.59
CA ILE A 185 7.63 -19.62 -1.58
C ILE A 185 7.46 -20.69 -2.67
N LYS A 186 8.58 -21.23 -3.17
CA LYS A 186 8.56 -22.26 -4.22
C LYS A 186 7.89 -23.56 -3.75
N SER A 187 7.99 -23.88 -2.47
CA SER A 187 7.46 -25.12 -1.89
C SER A 187 5.97 -25.06 -1.56
N ASP A 188 5.44 -23.87 -1.27
CA ASP A 188 4.10 -23.72 -0.69
C ASP A 188 2.96 -23.83 -1.72
N GLY A 189 3.26 -23.76 -3.02
CA GLY A 189 2.27 -23.97 -4.10
C GLY A 189 1.05 -23.04 -4.05
N ASP A 190 1.12 -21.94 -3.28
CA ASP A 190 0.01 -21.02 -3.07
C ASP A 190 -0.33 -20.28 -4.37
N LYS A 191 -1.58 -20.46 -4.82
CA LYS A 191 -2.11 -19.91 -6.07
C LYS A 191 -2.21 -18.38 -6.01
N THR A 192 -2.33 -17.79 -4.82
CA THR A 192 -2.48 -16.34 -4.62
C THR A 192 -1.21 -15.57 -4.97
N GLY A 193 -0.03 -16.21 -4.83
CA GLY A 193 1.27 -15.63 -5.18
C GLY A 193 1.76 -15.94 -6.60
N GLU A 194 1.04 -16.77 -7.36
CA GLU A 194 1.58 -17.36 -8.61
C GLU A 194 1.91 -16.30 -9.67
N SER A 195 1.08 -15.26 -9.81
CA SER A 195 1.34 -14.19 -10.77
C SER A 195 2.60 -13.38 -10.40
N LYS A 196 2.70 -12.96 -9.15
CA LYS A 196 3.87 -12.23 -8.62
C LYS A 196 5.14 -13.07 -8.68
N TYR A 197 5.04 -14.38 -8.42
CA TYR A 197 6.17 -15.29 -8.51
C TYR A 197 6.64 -15.46 -9.96
N ARG A 198 5.72 -15.59 -10.92
CA ARG A 198 6.07 -15.58 -12.34
C ARG A 198 6.73 -14.27 -12.75
N MET A 199 6.22 -13.12 -12.28
CA MET A 199 6.84 -11.82 -12.53
C MET A 199 8.27 -11.76 -11.98
N PHE A 200 8.49 -12.19 -10.73
CA PHE A 200 9.82 -12.28 -10.15
C PHE A 200 10.76 -13.16 -10.97
N CYS A 201 10.34 -14.37 -11.37
CA CYS A 201 11.13 -15.26 -12.20
C CYS A 201 11.52 -14.62 -13.54
N ASN A 202 10.57 -13.97 -14.22
CA ASN A 202 10.83 -13.28 -15.49
C ASN A 202 11.87 -12.16 -15.31
N LEU A 203 11.75 -11.35 -14.25
CA LEU A 203 12.71 -10.28 -13.95
C LEU A 203 14.10 -10.85 -13.58
N LEU A 204 14.14 -11.97 -12.86
CA LEU A 204 15.37 -12.67 -12.51
C LEU A 204 16.12 -13.17 -13.74
N ASP A 205 15.40 -13.72 -14.73
CA ASP A 205 16.00 -14.18 -15.97
C ASP A 205 16.54 -13.01 -16.81
N LEU A 206 15.79 -11.90 -16.89
CA LEU A 206 16.28 -10.67 -17.53
C LEU A 206 17.56 -10.14 -16.88
N TYR A 207 17.62 -10.13 -15.55
CA TYR A 207 18.79 -9.67 -14.81
C TYR A 207 20.03 -10.52 -15.10
N LYS A 208 19.87 -11.85 -15.18
CA LYS A 208 20.96 -12.77 -15.55
C LYS A 208 21.47 -12.50 -16.97
N VAL A 209 20.58 -12.21 -17.91
CA VAL A 209 20.95 -11.88 -19.30
C VAL A 209 21.72 -10.55 -19.36
N GLN A 210 21.27 -9.51 -18.64
CA GLN A 210 21.93 -8.19 -18.65
C GLN A 210 23.34 -8.22 -18.04
N LYS A 211 23.62 -9.19 -17.17
CA LYS A 211 24.91 -9.38 -16.50
C LYS A 211 25.94 -10.13 -17.36
N THR A 212 25.49 -10.79 -18.44
CA THR A 212 26.33 -11.60 -19.35
C THR A 212 26.87 -10.73 -20.48
#